data_AF-A0A0L9U6A3-F1
#
_entry.id   AF-A0A0L9U6A3-F1
#
_cell.length_a   1.000
_cell.length_b   1.000
_cell.length_c   1.000
_cell.angle_alpha   90.00
_cell.angle_beta   90.00
_cell.angle_gamma   90.00
#
_symmetry.space_group_name_H-M   'P 1'
#
loop_
_entity.id
_entity.type
_entity.pdbx_description
1 polymer ?
#
loop_
_entity_poly.entity_id
_entity_poly.type
_entity_poly.pdbx_seq_one_letter_code
_entity_poly.pdbx_strand_id
1 'polypeptide(L)'
;MFDALSKLSTSIGDAYERASEHGDLHLGDLHLIRLDDGCQEQDMTGNTPKMVALAVVQSYNPRRKIPRSEISLPHLESCLSKAAFSAAQNSVP
;
A
#
# COMPACT_ATOMS: atom_id res chain seq x y z
N MET A 1 4.51 4.71 11.86
CA MET A 1 3.52 3.91 11.09
C MET A 1 4.27 3.41 9.88
N PHE A 2 4.22 2.10 9.60
CA PHE A 2 5.02 1.42 8.57
C PHE A 2 6.55 1.37 8.79
N ASP A 3 7.03 1.19 10.03
CA ASP A 3 8.46 1.27 10.38
C ASP A 3 9.39 0.31 9.60
N ALA A 4 8.85 -0.81 9.09
CA ALA A 4 9.60 -1.72 8.21
C ALA A 4 9.64 -1.21 6.75
N LEU A 5 8.52 -0.66 6.25
CA LEU A 5 8.44 -0.14 4.89
C LEU A 5 9.15 1.21 4.75
N SER A 6 9.16 2.03 5.80
CA SER A 6 9.90 3.29 5.83
C SER A 6 11.42 3.08 5.73
N LYS A 7 11.93 1.90 6.10
CA LYS A 7 13.33 1.50 5.88
C LYS A 7 13.59 1.12 4.42
N LEU A 8 12.56 0.68 3.68
CA LEU A 8 12.65 0.35 2.26
C LEU A 8 12.54 1.61 1.40
N SER A 9 11.59 2.49 1.71
CA SER A 9 11.43 3.77 1.02
C SER A 9 10.63 4.76 1.86
N THR A 10 11.09 6.01 1.90
CA THR A 10 10.36 7.11 2.54
C THR A 10 9.10 7.49 1.77
N SER A 11 9.05 7.22 0.46
CA SER A 11 7.91 7.57 -0.41
C SER A 11 6.59 6.92 0.02
N ILE A 12 6.67 5.76 0.68
CA ILE A 12 5.50 5.01 1.16
C ILE A 12 4.78 5.80 2.26
N GLY A 13 5.54 6.35 3.21
CA GLY A 13 4.99 7.20 4.28
C GLY A 13 4.39 8.48 3.71
N ASP A 14 5.16 9.17 2.85
CA ASP A 14 4.74 10.44 2.25
C ASP A 14 3.48 10.29 1.37
N ALA A 15 3.33 9.16 0.67
CA ALA A 15 2.14 8.87 -0.12
C ALA A 15 0.92 8.61 0.76
N TYR A 16 1.10 7.87 1.86
CA TYR A 16 0.03 7.62 2.82
C TYR A 16 -0.45 8.92 3.50
N GLU A 17 0.48 9.76 3.97
CA GLU A 17 0.15 11.03 4.62
C GLU A 17 -0.60 11.95 3.67
N ARG A 18 -0.12 12.12 2.43
CA ARG A 18 -0.81 12.92 1.41
C ARG A 18 -2.21 12.41 1.12
N ALA A 19 -2.39 11.09 0.96
CA ALA A 19 -3.72 10.52 0.76
C ALA A 19 -4.63 10.78 1.96
N SER A 20 -4.11 10.67 3.18
CA SER A 20 -4.86 10.98 4.41
C SER A 20 -5.25 12.45 4.49
N GLU A 21 -4.36 13.38 4.17
CA GLU A 21 -4.60 14.83 4.20
C GLU A 21 -5.70 15.25 3.22
N HIS A 22 -5.77 14.58 2.07
CA HIS A 22 -6.77 14.85 1.05
C HIS A 22 -8.07 14.04 1.26
N GLY A 23 -8.13 13.22 2.31
CA GLY A 23 -9.29 12.37 2.59
C GLY A 23 -9.50 11.26 1.56
N ASP A 24 -8.44 10.87 0.84
CA ASP A 24 -8.47 9.87 -0.24
C ASP A 24 -8.32 8.43 0.27
N LEU A 25 -8.37 8.21 1.58
CA LEU A 25 -8.26 6.88 2.19
C LEU A 25 -9.65 6.34 2.54
N HIS A 26 -10.33 5.70 1.59
CA HIS A 26 -11.65 5.11 1.83
C HIS A 26 -11.58 3.59 1.99
N LEU A 27 -12.52 3.06 2.78
CA LEU A 27 -12.62 1.61 2.99
C LEU A 27 -12.89 0.90 1.66
N GLY A 28 -12.04 -0.06 1.30
CA GLY A 28 -12.08 -0.78 0.02
C GLY A 28 -11.12 -0.24 -1.04
N ASP A 29 -10.39 0.84 -0.75
CA ASP A 29 -9.40 1.40 -1.66
C ASP A 29 -8.11 0.58 -1.70
N LEU A 30 -7.46 0.60 -2.86
CA LEU A 30 -6.17 0.00 -3.11
C LEU A 30 -5.28 1.04 -3.80
N HIS A 31 -4.26 1.54 -3.09
CA HIS A 31 -3.31 2.49 -3.64
C HIS A 31 -2.02 1.77 -4.02
N LEU A 32 -1.56 1.98 -5.25
CA LEU A 32 -0.32 1.42 -5.77
C LEU A 32 0.78 2.47 -5.69
N ILE A 33 1.76 2.23 -4.84
CA ILE A 33 2.89 3.14 -4.61
C ILE A 33 4.11 2.54 -5.31
N ARG A 34 4.69 3.28 -6.25
CA ARG A 34 5.94 2.89 -6.89
C ARG A 34 7.10 3.19 -5.94
N LEU A 35 8.01 2.24 -5.83
CA LEU A 35 9.28 2.46 -5.16
C LEU A 35 10.26 2.98 -6.21
N ASP A 36 10.58 4.27 -6.13
CA ASP A 36 11.72 4.81 -6.86
C ASP A 36 12.97 4.39 -6.10
N ASP A 37 13.66 3.37 -6.62
CA ASP A 37 14.90 2.83 -6.07
C ASP A 37 16.03 3.87 -6.26
N GLY A 38 16.06 4.86 -5.36
CA GLY A 38 17.00 5.97 -5.40
C GLY A 38 18.40 5.69 -4.84
N CYS A 39 18.70 4.51 -4.30
CA CYS A 39 20.03 4.20 -3.77
C CYS A 39 20.36 2.70 -3.84
N GLN A 40 21.31 2.38 -4.73
CA GLN A 40 22.32 1.31 -4.65
C GLN A 40 21.93 -0.01 -3.98
N GLU A 41 21.69 -1.04 -4.80
CA GLU A 41 22.63 -2.17 -4.91
C GLU A 41 22.47 -2.79 -6.31
N GLN A 42 23.59 -3.04 -6.95
CA GLN A 42 23.70 -3.55 -8.32
C GLN A 42 23.29 -5.02 -8.36
N ASP A 43 21.99 -5.32 -8.33
CA ASP A 43 21.51 -6.64 -8.76
C ASP A 43 21.24 -6.57 -10.27
N MET A 44 22.21 -7.09 -11.02
CA MET A 44 22.23 -7.30 -12.47
C MET A 44 21.18 -8.34 -12.93
N THR A 45 19.92 -8.19 -12.52
CA THR A 45 18.80 -9.03 -12.97
C THR A 45 17.54 -8.18 -13.12
N GLY A 46 17.30 -7.68 -14.33
CA GLY A 46 15.98 -7.25 -14.82
C GLY A 46 15.27 -6.20 -13.96
N ASN A 47 15.49 -4.92 -14.27
CA ASN A 47 14.91 -3.74 -13.63
C ASN A 47 13.36 -3.73 -13.69
N THR A 48 12.71 -4.53 -12.86
CA THR A 48 11.26 -4.58 -12.73
C THR A 48 10.86 -3.59 -11.65
N PRO A 49 10.01 -2.60 -11.94
CA PRO A 49 9.63 -1.59 -10.95
C PRO A 49 8.98 -2.28 -9.74
N LYS A 50 9.56 -2.08 -8.56
CA LYS A 50 8.97 -2.59 -7.31
C LYS A 50 7.79 -1.70 -6.93
N MET A 51 6.69 -2.33 -6.52
CA MET A 51 5.47 -1.64 -6.15
C MET A 51 4.96 -2.16 -4.81
N VAL A 52 4.37 -1.27 -4.02
CA VAL A 52 3.67 -1.59 -2.78
C VAL A 52 2.19 -1.31 -2.96
N ALA A 53 1.36 -2.28 -2.60
CA ALA A 53 -0.09 -2.14 -2.62
C ALA A 53 -0.60 -1.87 -1.19
N LEU A 54 -1.12 -0.66 -0.96
CA LEU A 54 -1.75 -0.25 0.29
C LEU A 54 -3.25 -0.50 0.22
N ALA A 55 -3.75 -1.48 0.98
CA ALA A 55 -5.17 -1.81 1.06
C ALA A 55 -5.84 -1.19 2.29
N VAL A 56 -6.90 -0.43 2.08
CA VAL A 56 -7.65 0.24 3.16
C VAL A 56 -8.83 -0.65 3.57
N VAL A 57 -8.60 -1.57 4.50
CA VAL A 57 -9.59 -2.60 4.90
C VAL A 57 -10.12 -2.42 6.31
N GLN A 58 -9.61 -1.42 7.02
CA GLN A 58 -9.89 -1.19 8.42
C GLN A 58 -9.98 0.32 8.69
N SER A 59 -11.00 0.73 9.44
CA SER A 59 -11.19 2.13 9.87
C SER A 59 -10.81 2.30 11.33
N TYR A 60 -9.86 3.18 11.63
CA TYR A 60 -9.47 3.45 13.00
C TYR A 60 -10.36 4.51 13.63
N ASN A 61 -10.92 4.22 14.81
CA ASN A 61 -11.63 5.23 15.61
C ASN A 61 -10.80 5.60 16.85
N PRO A 62 -10.13 6.76 16.85
CA PRO A 62 -9.27 7.20 17.97
C PRO A 62 -10.04 7.44 19.26
N ARG A 63 -11.38 7.61 19.18
CA ARG A 63 -12.23 7.87 20.36
C ARG A 63 -12.56 6.61 21.15
N ARG A 64 -12.20 5.41 20.66
CA ARG A 64 -12.47 4.16 21.37
C ARG A 64 -11.28 3.76 22.26
N LYS A 65 -11.58 3.44 23.52
CA LYS A 65 -10.63 2.93 24.53
C LYS A 65 -9.96 1.60 24.11
N ILE A 66 -10.61 0.84 23.23
CA ILE A 66 -10.05 -0.36 22.63
C ILE A 66 -10.10 -0.17 21.11
N PRO A 67 -8.94 -0.10 20.44
CA PRO A 67 -8.89 -0.01 18.99
C PRO A 67 -9.19 -1.38 18.38
N ARG A 68 -10.47 -1.78 18.40
CA ARG A 68 -10.99 -2.89 17.60
C ARG A 68 -11.96 -2.33 16.58
N SER A 69 -11.44 -2.05 15.41
CA SER A 69 -12.20 -2.11 14.17
C SER A 69 -11.84 -3.45 13.54
N GLU A 70 -12.85 -4.27 13.27
CA GLU A 70 -12.63 -5.53 12.55
C GLU A 70 -12.09 -5.22 11.15
N ILE A 71 -11.16 -6.03 10.69
CA ILE A 71 -10.76 -6.01 9.29
C ILE A 71 -11.97 -6.42 8.47
N SER A 72 -12.36 -5.58 7.52
CA SER A 72 -13.49 -5.88 6.66
C SER A 72 -13.06 -6.90 5.60
N LEU A 73 -13.40 -8.16 5.83
CA LEU A 73 -13.15 -9.26 4.90
C LEU A 73 -13.62 -8.99 3.46
N PRO A 74 -14.83 -8.45 3.19
CA PRO A 74 -15.25 -8.19 1.81
C PRO A 74 -14.37 -7.13 1.12
N HIS A 75 -13.91 -6.12 1.86
CA HIS A 75 -12.96 -5.13 1.30
C HIS A 75 -11.58 -5.74 1.09
N LEU A 76 -11.12 -6.62 1.99
CA LEU A 76 -9.86 -7.34 1.83
C LEU A 76 -9.87 -8.21 0.57
N GLU A 77 -10.92 -9.01 0.36
CA GLU A 77 -11.08 -9.84 -0.83
C GLU A 77 -11.14 -9.00 -2.11
N SER A 78 -11.83 -7.86 -2.07
CA SER A 78 -11.87 -6.92 -3.19
C SER A 78 -10.49 -6.31 -3.47
N CYS A 79 -9.77 -5.86 -2.45
CA CYS A 79 -8.42 -5.31 -2.58
C CYS A 79 -7.43 -6.35 -3.13
N LEU A 80 -7.50 -7.60 -2.66
CA LEU A 80 -6.67 -8.68 -3.19
C LEU A 80 -6.98 -8.96 -4.67
N SER A 81 -8.25 -8.94 -5.05
CA SER A 81 -8.67 -9.12 -6.44
C SER A 81 -8.14 -7.98 -7.33
N LYS A 82 -8.24 -6.72 -6.88
CA LYS A 82 -7.67 -5.55 -7.57
C LYS A 82 -6.14 -5.64 -7.67
N ALA A 83 -5.48 -6.07 -6.60
CA ALA A 83 -4.03 -6.23 -6.58
C ALA A 83 -3.56 -7.33 -7.54
N ALA A 84 -4.24 -8.48 -7.56
CA ALA A 84 -3.95 -9.57 -8.48
C ALA A 84 -4.17 -9.14 -9.95
N PHE A 85 -5.27 -8.44 -10.23
CA PHE A 85 -5.53 -7.90 -11.56
C PHE A 85 -4.45 -6.90 -12.01
N SER A 86 -4.07 -5.97 -11.13
CA SER A 86 -2.99 -5.02 -11.42
C SER A 86 -1.65 -5.73 -11.59
N ALA A 87 -1.34 -6.73 -10.77
CA ALA A 87 -0.11 -7.51 -10.89
C ALA A 87 -0.06 -8.22 -12.24
N ALA A 88 -1.17 -8.85 -12.67
CA ALA A 88 -1.28 -9.50 -13.97
C ALA A 88 -1.11 -8.53 -15.16
N GLN A 89 -1.55 -7.27 -15.02
CA GLN A 89 -1.33 -6.24 -16.05
C GLN A 89 0.13 -5.74 -16.10
N ASN A 90 0.82 -5.72 -14.95
CA ASN A 90 2.20 -5.26 -14.86
C ASN A 90 3.23 -6.40 -15.04
N SER A 91 2.79 -7.66 -15.00
CA SER A 91 3.56 -8.80 -15.46
C SER A 91 3.47 -8.91 -16.97
N VAL A 92 4.23 -8.10 -17.70
CA VAL A 92 4.43 -8.31 -19.14
C VAL A 92 5.36 -9.53 -19.30
N PRO A 93 5.05 -10.49 -20.19
CA PRO A 93 5.94 -11.62 -20.51
C PRO A 93 7.25 -11.18 -21.18
#